data_AF-A0A6C0ETV8-F1
#
_entry.id   AF-A0A6C0ETV8-F1
#
_cell.length_a   1.000
_cell.length_b   1.000
_cell.length_c   1.000
_cell.angle_alpha   90.00
_cell.angle_beta   90.00
_cell.angle_gamma   90.00
#
_symmetry.space_group_name_H-M   'P 1'
#
loop_
_entity.id
_entity.type
_entity.pdbx_description
1 polymer ?
#
loop_
_entity_poly.entity_id
_entity_poly.type
_entity_poly.pdbx_seq_one_letter_code
_entity_poly.pdbx_strand_id
1 'polypeptide(L)'
;MLYDKHEPNNTVNVHNKFFLNSNIIYPKSKIKIPNSPNFLKVLVFDLDETIGSFHEAAILWKIIESELQTDFNTLMDLYPEFLRYGILQIIEFILNKKRIGKCDKLYLYTNNINSPVFPNLISEYLKYKLKSENNVFDKTINAFKVNNKIIEHNRTTHKKTYNDFINCTILPENVKICFIDDKYYSKMENEKIYYIQPSPYYHNLTNKEIISRFSNSVFNNDKNMDKINSILNIPYIDYNYEDYMIQDKNKENKKIYKKIMYYVKEFFYLTNRNEKTKKIRVSLGKFTRKKK
;
A
#
# COMPACT_ATOMS: atom_id res chain seq x y z
N MET A 1 -51.91 8.18 33.11
CA MET A 1 -51.05 7.62 32.03
C MET A 1 -49.84 8.53 31.92
N LEU A 2 -48.69 8.00 32.35
CA LEU A 2 -47.48 8.75 32.67
C LEU A 2 -46.81 9.31 31.42
N TYR A 3 -46.77 10.63 31.36
CA TYR A 3 -45.74 11.41 30.67
C TYR A 3 -44.53 11.46 31.60
N ASP A 4 -43.37 10.98 31.14
CA ASP A 4 -42.11 11.21 31.83
C ASP A 4 -41.21 12.16 31.04
N LYS A 5 -40.69 13.12 31.83
CA LYS A 5 -39.96 14.32 31.43
C LYS A 5 -38.53 13.97 31.03
N HIS A 6 -38.09 14.47 29.89
CA HIS A 6 -36.67 14.54 29.54
C HIS A 6 -36.22 16.00 29.54
N GLU A 7 -35.26 16.30 30.41
CA GLU A 7 -34.26 17.38 30.31
C GLU A 7 -33.19 17.12 31.41
N PRO A 8 -31.96 17.67 31.33
CA PRO A 8 -31.00 17.58 30.21
C PRO A 8 -29.56 17.24 30.71
N ASN A 9 -28.65 17.08 29.74
CA ASN A 9 -27.21 17.32 29.83
C ASN A 9 -26.39 16.68 30.96
N ASN A 10 -25.64 15.63 30.58
CA ASN A 10 -24.24 15.53 30.98
C ASN A 10 -23.39 15.27 29.74
N THR A 11 -22.89 16.38 29.18
CA THR A 11 -21.75 16.42 28.28
C THR A 11 -20.54 15.81 28.99
N VAL A 12 -20.34 14.51 28.82
CA VAL A 12 -19.02 13.93 29.03
C VAL A 12 -18.19 14.36 27.84
N ASN A 13 -17.36 15.37 28.11
CA ASN A 13 -16.20 15.74 27.32
C ASN A 13 -15.40 14.47 26.98
N VAL A 14 -15.62 13.90 25.80
CA VAL A 14 -14.68 12.95 25.18
C VAL A 14 -13.69 13.76 24.33
N HIS A 15 -13.14 14.82 24.93
CA HIS A 15 -11.90 15.39 24.45
C HIS A 15 -10.74 14.57 25.04
N ASN A 16 -9.79 14.24 24.17
CA ASN A 16 -8.58 13.45 24.40
C ASN A 16 -8.77 11.93 24.44
N LYS A 17 -8.94 11.33 23.26
CA LYS A 17 -8.43 9.98 23.01
C LYS A 17 -7.70 9.88 21.67
N PHE A 18 -6.38 9.88 21.80
CA PHE A 18 -5.39 9.32 20.87
C PHE A 18 -5.10 10.06 19.55
N PHE A 19 -4.52 11.26 19.66
CA PHE A 19 -3.34 11.54 18.82
C PHE A 19 -2.17 10.69 19.34
N LEU A 20 -2.20 9.39 19.03
CA LEU A 20 -0.97 8.61 19.03
C LEU A 20 -0.19 9.08 17.81
N ASN A 21 0.91 9.78 18.06
CA ASN A 21 1.97 10.08 17.10
C ASN A 21 2.29 8.83 16.24
N SER A 22 1.65 8.67 15.09
CA SER A 22 1.89 7.55 14.17
C SER A 22 2.68 8.00 12.95
N ASN A 23 3.67 8.88 13.14
CA ASN A 23 4.70 9.23 12.16
C ASN A 23 5.70 8.08 11.87
N ILE A 24 5.29 6.86 12.18
CA ILE A 24 6.13 5.68 12.25
C ILE A 24 6.15 5.03 10.86
N ILE A 25 7.29 5.18 10.21
CA ILE A 25 7.76 4.23 9.21
C ILE A 25 8.94 3.55 9.89
N TYR A 26 8.71 2.38 10.49
CA TYR A 26 9.79 1.52 10.98
C TYR A 26 9.88 0.31 10.07
N PRO A 27 11.07 -0.05 9.57
CA PRO A 27 11.36 -1.46 9.41
C PRO A 27 11.29 -2.12 10.79
N LYS A 28 10.19 -2.84 11.07
CA LYS A 28 10.02 -3.56 12.35
C LYS A 28 11.03 -4.70 12.51
N SER A 29 11.48 -5.27 11.40
CA SER A 29 12.55 -6.26 11.38
C SER A 29 13.84 -5.63 10.84
N LYS A 30 14.83 -5.41 11.71
CA LYS A 30 16.22 -5.36 11.24
C LYS A 30 16.57 -6.78 10.81
N ILE A 31 16.41 -7.03 9.51
CA ILE A 31 16.92 -8.18 8.80
C ILE A 31 18.32 -8.53 9.34
N LYS A 32 18.44 -9.61 10.12
CA LYS A 32 19.72 -10.29 10.41
C LYS A 32 19.97 -11.30 9.29
N ILE A 33 19.96 -10.86 8.03
CA ILE A 33 20.11 -11.80 6.93
C ILE A 33 21.58 -11.91 6.57
N PRO A 34 22.14 -13.13 6.48
CA PRO A 34 23.47 -13.33 5.92
C PRO A 34 23.53 -12.80 4.48
N ASN A 35 24.57 -12.02 4.19
CA ASN A 35 24.78 -11.44 2.87
C ASN A 35 25.32 -12.51 1.92
N SER A 36 24.42 -13.34 1.38
CA SER A 36 24.73 -14.24 0.27
C SER A 36 24.25 -13.63 -1.06
N PRO A 37 25.06 -13.72 -2.13
CA PRO A 37 24.73 -13.18 -3.45
C PRO A 37 23.58 -13.90 -4.18
N ASN A 38 23.06 -15.02 -3.63
CA ASN A 38 22.13 -15.92 -4.33
C ASN A 38 20.66 -15.77 -3.93
N PHE A 39 20.29 -14.73 -3.18
CA PHE A 39 18.89 -14.51 -2.80
C PHE A 39 18.13 -13.69 -3.85
N LEU A 40 17.02 -14.25 -4.31
CA LEU A 40 16.03 -13.54 -5.13
C LEU A 40 15.38 -12.45 -4.29
N LYS A 41 15.09 -11.31 -4.91
CA LYS A 41 14.42 -10.18 -4.24
C LYS A 41 13.02 -10.02 -4.78
N VAL A 42 12.06 -10.02 -3.88
CA VAL A 42 10.65 -9.89 -4.19
C VAL A 42 10.07 -8.71 -3.43
N LEU A 43 9.18 -7.97 -4.07
CA LEU A 43 8.41 -6.90 -3.46
C LEU A 43 6.93 -7.23 -3.49
N VAL A 44 6.23 -6.84 -2.45
CA VAL A 44 4.81 -7.13 -2.25
C VAL A 44 4.15 -5.88 -1.71
N PHE A 45 3.13 -5.39 -2.41
CA PHE A 45 2.31 -4.27 -1.96
C PHE A 45 0.93 -4.73 -1.48
N ASP A 46 0.40 -4.04 -0.48
CA ASP A 46 -1.04 -3.90 -0.33
C ASP A 46 -1.63 -2.88 -1.32
N LEU A 47 -2.94 -2.94 -1.53
CA LEU A 47 -3.69 -2.06 -2.42
C LEU A 47 -4.24 -0.83 -1.70
N ASP A 48 -5.33 -1.01 -0.95
CA ASP A 48 -6.10 0.06 -0.31
C ASP A 48 -5.27 0.70 0.82
N GLU A 49 -5.36 2.02 0.96
CA GLU A 49 -4.56 2.89 1.85
C GLU A 49 -3.02 2.77 1.72
N THR A 50 -2.52 1.88 0.86
CA THR A 50 -1.08 1.64 0.62
C THR A 50 -0.63 2.15 -0.73
N ILE A 51 -1.22 1.67 -1.83
CA ILE A 51 -0.99 2.19 -3.20
C ILE A 51 -1.88 3.41 -3.45
N GLY A 52 -3.07 3.46 -2.87
CA GLY A 52 -4.01 4.55 -3.05
C GLY A 52 -5.25 4.43 -2.17
N SER A 53 -6.08 5.46 -2.23
CA SER A 53 -7.38 5.56 -1.56
C SER A 53 -8.45 5.39 -2.63
N PHE A 54 -9.09 4.23 -2.67
CA PHE A 54 -9.90 3.80 -3.83
C PHE A 54 -11.39 3.61 -3.52
N HIS A 55 -11.87 4.04 -2.36
CA HIS A 55 -13.27 3.87 -1.99
C HIS A 55 -14.21 4.57 -2.98
N GLU A 56 -13.98 5.85 -3.22
CA GLU A 56 -14.75 6.68 -4.16
C GLU A 56 -14.57 6.20 -5.59
N ALA A 57 -13.35 5.78 -5.96
CA ALA A 57 -13.10 5.15 -7.27
C ALA A 57 -13.98 3.92 -7.50
N ALA A 58 -14.12 3.05 -6.48
CA ALA A 58 -14.96 1.86 -6.55
C ALA A 58 -16.46 2.21 -6.62
N ILE A 59 -16.89 3.28 -5.94
CA ILE A 59 -18.27 3.79 -6.05
C ILE A 59 -18.54 4.31 -7.45
N LEU A 60 -17.70 5.22 -7.95
CA LEU A 60 -17.87 5.83 -9.27
C LEU A 60 -17.83 4.77 -10.38
N TRP A 61 -16.94 3.78 -10.28
CA TRP A 61 -16.89 2.69 -11.24
C TRP A 61 -18.18 1.86 -11.28
N LYS A 62 -18.78 1.58 -10.11
CA LYS A 62 -20.10 0.91 -10.04
C LYS A 62 -21.21 1.76 -10.65
N ILE A 63 -21.11 3.09 -10.59
CA ILE A 63 -22.11 3.99 -11.18
C ILE A 63 -21.99 4.01 -12.70
N ILE A 64 -20.76 4.08 -13.22
CA ILE A 64 -20.47 4.11 -14.66
C ILE A 64 -20.98 2.84 -15.35
N GLU A 65 -20.98 1.69 -14.67
CA GLU A 65 -21.46 0.40 -15.20
C GLU A 65 -20.76 -0.02 -16.52
N SER A 66 -19.54 0.47 -16.77
CA SER A 66 -18.71 0.04 -17.89
C SER A 66 -17.93 -1.21 -17.52
N GLU A 67 -17.60 -2.01 -18.55
CA GLU A 67 -16.70 -3.16 -18.45
C GLU A 67 -15.34 -2.90 -19.11
N LEU A 68 -15.14 -1.71 -19.69
CA LEU A 68 -13.96 -1.37 -20.47
C LEU A 68 -12.83 -0.82 -19.59
N GLN A 69 -11.63 -1.41 -19.70
CA GLN A 69 -10.43 -0.90 -19.00
C GLN A 69 -10.09 0.55 -19.40
N THR A 70 -10.39 0.96 -20.63
CA THR A 70 -10.16 2.35 -21.09
C THR A 70 -10.99 3.35 -20.31
N ASP A 71 -12.25 3.01 -20.00
CA ASP A 71 -13.13 3.87 -19.23
C ASP A 71 -12.66 3.94 -17.78
N PHE A 72 -12.19 2.81 -17.22
CA PHE A 72 -11.57 2.81 -15.90
C PHE A 72 -10.31 3.69 -15.86
N ASN A 73 -9.49 3.66 -16.92
CA ASN A 73 -8.32 4.53 -17.02
C ASN A 73 -8.73 6.00 -17.07
N THR A 74 -9.74 6.35 -17.87
CA THR A 74 -10.28 7.72 -17.94
C THR A 74 -10.86 8.18 -16.60
N LEU A 75 -11.54 7.31 -15.85
CA LEU A 75 -12.01 7.60 -14.49
C LEU A 75 -10.82 7.91 -13.57
N MET A 76 -9.80 7.06 -13.57
CA MET A 76 -8.64 7.24 -12.69
C MET A 76 -7.75 8.43 -13.11
N ASP A 77 -7.78 8.83 -14.38
CA ASP A 77 -7.14 10.06 -14.87
C ASP A 77 -7.86 11.33 -14.44
N LEU A 78 -9.18 11.26 -14.21
CA LEU A 78 -9.98 12.37 -13.66
C LEU A 78 -9.66 12.64 -12.17
N TYR A 79 -9.19 11.60 -11.47
CA TYR A 79 -8.89 11.63 -10.04
C TYR A 79 -7.49 11.06 -9.74
N PRO A 80 -6.41 11.71 -10.21
CA PRO A 80 -5.05 11.25 -9.93
C PRO A 80 -4.74 11.19 -8.43
N GLU A 81 -5.46 11.95 -7.59
CA GLU A 81 -5.34 11.96 -6.13
C GLU A 81 -5.79 10.66 -5.48
N PHE A 82 -6.53 9.78 -6.17
CA PHE A 82 -6.82 8.44 -5.67
C PHE A 82 -5.54 7.60 -5.52
N LEU A 83 -4.50 7.87 -6.29
CA LEU A 83 -3.19 7.25 -6.09
C LEU A 83 -2.40 7.95 -4.98
N ARG A 84 -1.72 7.16 -4.15
CA ARG A 84 -0.78 7.70 -3.16
C ARG A 84 0.26 8.57 -3.85
N TYR A 85 0.51 9.74 -3.26
CA TYR A 85 1.58 10.63 -3.69
C TYR A 85 2.91 9.88 -3.84
N GLY A 86 3.53 9.94 -5.02
CA GLY A 86 4.83 9.34 -5.28
C GLY A 86 4.81 7.84 -5.60
N ILE A 87 3.65 7.17 -5.59
CA ILE A 87 3.56 5.71 -5.77
C ILE A 87 4.02 5.27 -7.16
N LEU A 88 3.67 6.03 -8.21
CA LEU A 88 4.09 5.75 -9.58
C LEU A 88 5.62 5.74 -9.69
N GLN A 89 6.30 6.71 -9.07
CA GLN A 89 7.77 6.80 -9.07
C GLN A 89 8.41 5.65 -8.27
N ILE A 90 7.78 5.19 -7.19
CA ILE A 90 8.24 4.03 -6.42
C ILE A 90 8.14 2.77 -7.29
N ILE A 91 6.99 2.54 -7.92
CA ILE A 91 6.76 1.37 -8.77
C ILE A 91 7.70 1.42 -9.99
N GLU A 92 7.83 2.56 -10.66
CA GLU A 92 8.76 2.76 -11.78
C GLU A 92 10.21 2.43 -11.39
N PHE A 93 10.65 2.86 -10.20
CA PHE A 93 11.96 2.49 -9.69
C PHE A 93 12.11 0.97 -9.53
N ILE A 94 11.09 0.28 -9.04
CA ILE A 94 11.09 -1.18 -8.85
C ILE A 94 11.09 -1.90 -10.20
N LEU A 95 10.27 -1.47 -11.16
CA LEU A 95 10.26 -2.01 -12.52
C LEU A 95 11.63 -1.86 -13.19
N ASN A 96 12.30 -0.72 -12.99
CA ASN A 96 13.67 -0.53 -13.43
C ASN A 96 14.65 -1.51 -12.76
N LYS A 97 14.49 -1.82 -11.46
CA LYS A 97 15.28 -2.88 -10.79
C LYS A 97 15.00 -4.27 -11.35
N LYS A 98 13.76 -4.55 -11.73
CA LYS A 98 13.37 -5.81 -12.37
C LYS A 98 14.02 -5.96 -13.75
N ARG A 99 13.98 -4.91 -14.58
CA ARG A 99 14.62 -4.86 -15.90
C ARG A 99 16.12 -5.15 -15.87
N ILE A 100 16.83 -4.69 -14.83
CA ILE A 100 18.27 -4.93 -14.67
C ILE A 100 18.60 -6.20 -13.84
N GLY A 101 17.62 -7.09 -13.62
CA GLY A 101 17.81 -8.35 -12.91
C GLY A 101 18.06 -8.24 -11.40
N LYS A 102 17.79 -7.07 -10.80
CA LYS A 102 17.97 -6.84 -9.35
C LYS A 102 16.71 -7.09 -8.53
N CYS A 103 15.57 -7.21 -9.18
CA CYS A 103 14.29 -7.63 -8.61
C CYS A 103 13.75 -8.80 -9.42
N ASP A 104 13.30 -9.85 -8.75
CA ASP A 104 12.75 -11.04 -9.39
C ASP A 104 11.26 -10.85 -9.67
N LYS A 105 10.47 -10.58 -8.63
CA LYS A 105 9.01 -10.45 -8.71
C LYS A 105 8.45 -9.27 -7.93
N LEU A 106 7.33 -8.75 -8.42
CA LEU A 106 6.52 -7.72 -7.80
C LEU A 106 5.08 -8.24 -7.69
N TYR A 107 4.54 -8.31 -6.48
CA TYR A 107 3.21 -8.87 -6.21
C TYR A 107 2.28 -7.82 -5.62
N LEU A 108 0.97 -7.98 -5.89
CA LEU A 108 -0.10 -7.31 -5.17
C LEU A 108 -0.74 -8.33 -4.24
N TYR A 109 -0.78 -8.06 -2.94
CA TYR A 109 -1.42 -8.92 -1.95
C TYR A 109 -2.44 -8.12 -1.18
N THR A 110 -3.72 -8.31 -1.48
CA THR A 110 -4.82 -7.46 -1.00
C THR A 110 -5.87 -8.25 -0.23
N ASN A 111 -6.56 -7.57 0.68
CA ASN A 111 -7.78 -8.04 1.33
C ASN A 111 -9.03 -7.34 0.79
N ASN A 112 -8.95 -6.69 -0.37
CA ASN A 112 -10.09 -6.03 -0.99
C ASN A 112 -11.22 -7.04 -1.21
N ILE A 113 -12.32 -6.86 -0.47
CA ILE A 113 -13.52 -7.71 -0.56
C ILE A 113 -14.60 -7.11 -1.45
N ASN A 114 -14.46 -5.85 -1.86
CA ASN A 114 -15.50 -5.11 -2.54
C ASN A 114 -15.71 -5.59 -3.98
N SER A 115 -14.65 -6.05 -4.63
CA SER A 115 -14.71 -6.71 -5.93
C SER A 115 -13.44 -7.50 -6.21
N PRO A 116 -13.53 -8.77 -6.64
CA PRO A 116 -12.34 -9.54 -7.04
C PRO A 116 -11.70 -9.02 -8.34
N VAL A 117 -12.42 -8.22 -9.13
CA VAL A 117 -11.93 -7.66 -10.41
C VAL A 117 -11.21 -6.32 -10.19
N PHE A 118 -11.61 -5.56 -9.18
CA PHE A 118 -11.12 -4.19 -8.95
C PHE A 118 -9.59 -4.09 -8.75
N PRO A 119 -8.92 -5.00 -8.01
CA PRO A 119 -7.45 -5.02 -7.96
C PRO A 119 -6.78 -5.16 -9.34
N ASN A 120 -7.39 -5.92 -10.26
CA ASN A 120 -6.86 -6.08 -11.61
C ASN A 120 -7.05 -4.81 -12.46
N LEU A 121 -8.18 -4.11 -12.31
CA LEU A 121 -8.40 -2.81 -12.97
C LEU A 121 -7.34 -1.79 -12.55
N ILE A 122 -6.99 -1.74 -11.26
CA ILE A 122 -5.91 -0.87 -10.76
C ILE A 122 -4.55 -1.31 -11.30
N SER A 123 -4.26 -2.61 -11.35
CA SER A 123 -3.02 -3.13 -11.93
C SER A 123 -2.85 -2.72 -13.40
N GLU A 124 -3.89 -2.87 -14.21
CA GLU A 124 -3.88 -2.46 -15.61
C GLU A 124 -3.81 -0.93 -15.77
N TYR A 125 -4.46 -0.17 -14.87
CA TYR A 125 -4.30 1.29 -14.84
C TYR A 125 -2.86 1.71 -14.54
N LEU A 126 -2.20 1.07 -13.57
CA LEU A 126 -0.79 1.35 -13.27
C LEU A 126 0.11 1.02 -14.46
N LYS A 127 -0.16 -0.08 -15.17
CA LYS A 127 0.53 -0.43 -16.41
C LYS A 127 0.37 0.65 -17.48
N TYR A 128 -0.87 1.13 -17.69
CA TYR A 128 -1.20 2.24 -18.57
C TYR A 128 -0.43 3.52 -18.19
N LYS A 129 -0.51 3.96 -16.93
CA LYS A 129 0.14 5.20 -16.46
C LYS A 129 1.66 5.16 -16.54
N LEU A 130 2.26 4.00 -16.30
CA LEU A 130 3.69 3.80 -16.38
C LEU A 130 4.18 3.47 -17.79
N LYS A 131 3.27 3.36 -18.78
CA LYS A 131 3.55 2.94 -20.15
C LYS A 131 4.41 1.66 -20.18
N SER A 132 4.09 0.72 -19.30
CA SER A 132 4.87 -0.51 -19.18
C SER A 132 4.41 -1.52 -20.23
N GLU A 133 5.37 -2.09 -20.96
CA GLU A 133 5.12 -3.18 -21.92
C GLU A 133 4.68 -4.47 -21.21
N ASN A 134 5.16 -4.67 -19.98
CA ASN A 134 4.86 -5.82 -19.15
C ASN A 134 3.84 -5.47 -18.07
N ASN A 135 3.22 -6.49 -17.47
CA ASN A 135 2.36 -6.29 -16.31
C ASN A 135 3.18 -5.73 -15.14
N VAL A 136 2.60 -4.79 -14.40
CA VAL A 136 3.25 -4.18 -13.23
C VAL A 136 3.45 -5.22 -12.14
N PHE A 137 2.40 -5.98 -11.82
CA PHE A 137 2.46 -7.08 -10.86
C PHE A 137 2.52 -8.42 -11.61
N ASP A 138 3.43 -9.29 -11.19
CA ASP A 138 3.53 -10.66 -11.70
C ASP A 138 2.34 -11.51 -11.29
N LYS A 139 1.75 -11.24 -10.11
CA LYS A 139 0.52 -11.86 -9.63
C LYS A 139 -0.20 -10.96 -8.62
N THR A 140 -1.52 -10.94 -8.72
CA THR A 140 -2.42 -10.42 -7.70
C THR A 140 -2.94 -11.58 -6.85
N ILE A 141 -2.77 -11.47 -5.54
CA ILE A 141 -3.30 -12.39 -4.53
C ILE A 141 -4.51 -11.70 -3.90
N ASN A 142 -5.70 -12.18 -4.25
CA ASN A 142 -6.97 -11.58 -3.85
C ASN A 142 -7.37 -11.93 -2.42
N ALA A 143 -8.47 -11.35 -1.93
CA ALA A 143 -9.07 -11.72 -0.66
C ALA A 143 -9.38 -13.23 -0.60
N PHE A 144 -9.29 -13.84 0.58
CA PHE A 144 -9.59 -15.27 0.74
C PHE A 144 -11.03 -15.60 0.32
N LYS A 145 -12.01 -14.86 0.85
CA LYS A 145 -13.42 -14.99 0.49
C LYS A 145 -14.06 -13.64 0.24
N VAL A 146 -14.99 -13.62 -0.70
CA VAL A 146 -15.91 -12.50 -0.99
C VAL A 146 -17.32 -13.08 -1.01
N ASN A 147 -18.25 -12.50 -0.23
CA ASN A 147 -19.62 -13.00 -0.08
C ASN A 147 -19.68 -14.51 0.22
N ASN A 148 -18.83 -14.96 1.16
CA ASN A 148 -18.64 -16.36 1.55
C ASN A 148 -18.13 -17.33 0.47
N LYS A 149 -17.90 -16.87 -0.77
CA LYS A 149 -17.28 -17.66 -1.83
C LYS A 149 -15.76 -17.52 -1.76
N ILE A 150 -15.05 -18.63 -1.86
CA ILE A 150 -13.58 -18.64 -1.91
C ILE A 150 -13.15 -18.02 -3.24
N ILE A 151 -12.30 -17.00 -3.18
CA ILE A 151 -11.73 -16.32 -4.36
C ILE A 151 -10.28 -16.77 -4.56
N GLU A 152 -9.47 -16.75 -3.50
CA GLU A 152 -8.09 -17.20 -3.56
C GLU A 152 -7.94 -18.54 -2.81
N HIS A 153 -7.97 -19.64 -3.56
CA HIS A 153 -7.98 -21.00 -3.01
C HIS A 153 -6.71 -21.37 -2.23
N ASN A 154 -5.59 -20.70 -2.51
CA ASN A 154 -4.32 -20.94 -1.83
C ASN A 154 -4.18 -20.15 -0.51
N ARG A 155 -5.18 -19.32 -0.18
CA ARG A 155 -5.30 -18.68 1.13
C ARG A 155 -6.16 -19.53 2.05
N THR A 156 -5.82 -19.49 3.33
CA THR A 156 -6.56 -20.18 4.40
C THR A 156 -7.29 -19.22 5.33
N THR A 157 -6.94 -17.92 5.31
CA THR A 157 -7.53 -16.90 6.20
C THR A 157 -7.76 -15.55 5.53
N HIS A 158 -8.67 -14.76 6.10
CA HIS A 158 -8.90 -13.36 5.67
C HIS A 158 -7.75 -12.41 6.04
N LYS A 159 -6.94 -12.75 7.04
CA LYS A 159 -5.76 -11.95 7.39
C LYS A 159 -4.64 -12.28 6.42
N LYS A 160 -3.74 -11.33 6.16
CA LYS A 160 -2.52 -11.63 5.42
C LYS A 160 -1.56 -12.41 6.30
N THR A 161 -1.05 -13.50 5.77
CA THR A 161 -0.08 -14.37 6.46
C THR A 161 1.07 -14.72 5.52
N TYR A 162 2.26 -14.93 6.09
CA TYR A 162 3.44 -15.33 5.34
C TYR A 162 3.21 -16.68 4.64
N ASN A 163 2.60 -17.64 5.33
CA ASN A 163 2.32 -18.97 4.75
C ASN A 163 1.35 -18.88 3.57
N ASP A 164 0.25 -18.13 3.70
CA ASP A 164 -0.68 -17.92 2.57
C ASP A 164 0.03 -17.23 1.40
N PHE A 165 0.91 -16.26 1.66
CA PHE A 165 1.69 -15.60 0.62
C PHE A 165 2.62 -16.59 -0.12
N ILE A 166 3.36 -17.43 0.61
CA ILE A 166 4.24 -18.45 0.00
C ILE A 166 3.42 -19.47 -0.80
N ASN A 167 2.30 -19.96 -0.27
CA ASN A 167 1.42 -20.89 -0.98
C ASN A 167 0.87 -20.28 -2.28
N CYS A 168 0.49 -19.00 -2.25
CA CYS A 168 -0.03 -18.33 -3.43
C CYS A 168 1.04 -18.05 -4.48
N THR A 169 2.30 -17.84 -4.09
CA THR A 169 3.37 -17.39 -5.01
C THR A 169 4.31 -18.49 -5.45
N ILE A 170 4.41 -19.58 -4.69
CA ILE A 170 5.30 -20.72 -4.94
C ILE A 170 6.76 -20.23 -5.09
N LEU A 171 7.15 -19.26 -4.26
CA LEU A 171 8.51 -18.73 -4.24
C LEU A 171 9.49 -19.77 -3.68
N PRO A 172 10.73 -19.82 -4.20
CA PRO A 172 11.76 -20.71 -3.67
C PRO A 172 12.24 -20.23 -2.30
N GLU A 173 12.94 -21.10 -1.57
CA GLU A 173 13.39 -20.80 -0.20
C GLU A 173 14.39 -19.65 -0.12
N ASN A 174 15.22 -19.46 -1.16
CA ASN A 174 16.25 -18.44 -1.27
C ASN A 174 15.68 -17.08 -1.71
N VAL A 175 14.64 -16.60 -1.05
CA VAL A 175 14.01 -15.31 -1.33
C VAL A 175 14.10 -14.34 -0.15
N LYS A 176 14.29 -13.05 -0.45
CA LYS A 176 14.07 -11.93 0.47
C LYS A 176 12.86 -11.15 -0.01
N ILE A 177 11.94 -10.86 0.89
CA ILE A 177 10.65 -10.26 0.55
C ILE A 177 10.56 -8.90 1.23
N CYS A 178 10.31 -7.85 0.46
CA CYS A 178 9.94 -6.54 0.99
C CYS A 178 8.41 -6.43 0.97
N PHE A 179 7.80 -6.35 2.14
CA PHE A 179 6.35 -6.26 2.28
C PHE A 179 5.95 -4.84 2.71
N ILE A 180 5.11 -4.21 1.89
CA ILE A 180 4.72 -2.80 2.01
C ILE A 180 3.22 -2.74 2.19
N ASP A 181 2.78 -2.34 3.39
CA ASP A 181 1.37 -2.37 3.81
C ASP A 181 1.17 -1.36 4.94
N ASP A 182 0.14 -0.53 4.89
CA ASP A 182 -0.17 0.46 5.93
C ASP A 182 -0.52 -0.19 7.27
N LYS A 183 -1.00 -1.43 7.23
CA LYS A 183 -1.34 -2.24 8.40
C LYS A 183 -0.22 -3.22 8.72
N TYR A 184 0.00 -3.39 10.02
CA TYR A 184 0.91 -4.43 10.51
C TYR A 184 0.17 -5.75 10.70
N TYR A 185 0.67 -6.80 10.04
CA TYR A 185 0.19 -8.16 10.19
C TYR A 185 1.23 -9.01 10.93
N SER A 186 0.96 -9.37 12.18
CA SER A 186 1.89 -10.20 12.97
C SER A 186 2.17 -11.56 12.32
N LYS A 187 1.20 -12.14 11.60
CA LYS A 187 1.39 -13.39 10.85
C LYS A 187 2.23 -13.24 9.56
N MET A 188 2.63 -12.03 9.19
CA MET A 188 3.62 -11.77 8.13
C MET A 188 5.04 -11.63 8.70
N GLU A 189 5.22 -11.66 10.02
CA GLU A 189 6.55 -11.60 10.63
C GLU A 189 7.33 -12.88 10.33
N ASN A 190 8.45 -12.72 9.64
CA ASN A 190 9.36 -13.79 9.25
C ASN A 190 10.75 -13.20 9.04
N GLU A 191 11.80 -13.98 9.26
CA GLU A 191 13.19 -13.54 9.07
C GLU A 191 13.52 -13.09 7.64
N LYS A 192 12.77 -13.59 6.64
CA LYS A 192 12.92 -13.24 5.22
C LYS A 192 12.17 -11.96 4.83
N ILE A 193 11.39 -11.37 5.74
CA ILE A 193 10.53 -10.22 5.48
C ILE A 193 11.20 -8.92 5.95
N TYR A 194 11.39 -7.99 5.01
CA TYR A 194 11.65 -6.58 5.26
C TYR A 194 10.32 -5.84 5.25
N TYR A 195 9.86 -5.40 6.40
CA TYR A 195 8.56 -4.73 6.52
C TYR A 195 8.70 -3.23 6.29
N ILE A 196 7.87 -2.64 5.44
CA ILE A 196 7.71 -1.18 5.34
C ILE A 196 6.25 -0.87 5.65
N GLN A 197 6.00 -0.25 6.80
CA GLN A 197 4.67 0.17 7.19
C GLN A 197 4.55 1.69 7.06
N PRO A 198 4.04 2.24 5.94
CA PRO A 198 3.67 3.64 5.88
C PRO A 198 2.41 3.91 6.73
N SER A 199 2.12 5.17 7.05
CA SER A 199 0.78 5.52 7.56
C SER A 199 -0.28 5.23 6.48
N PRO A 200 -1.57 5.05 6.82
CA PRO A 200 -2.63 4.90 5.81
C PRO A 200 -2.73 6.14 4.91
N TYR A 201 -2.98 5.93 3.61
CA TYR A 201 -3.19 7.01 2.65
C TYR A 201 -4.67 7.28 2.40
N TYR A 202 -5.05 8.54 2.54
CA TYR A 202 -6.37 9.05 2.17
C TYR A 202 -6.18 10.28 1.29
N HIS A 203 -6.88 10.34 0.16
CA HIS A 203 -6.89 11.56 -0.65
C HIS A 203 -7.59 12.71 0.09
N ASN A 204 -7.51 13.91 -0.46
CA ASN A 204 -8.10 15.12 0.12
C ASN A 204 -9.26 15.68 -0.70
N LEU A 205 -9.67 14.99 -1.78
CA LEU A 205 -10.85 15.38 -2.55
C LEU A 205 -12.12 15.33 -1.70
N THR A 206 -12.88 16.43 -1.74
CA THR A 206 -14.22 16.54 -1.17
C THR A 206 -15.26 15.92 -2.09
N ASN A 207 -16.44 15.58 -1.55
CA ASN A 207 -17.55 15.11 -2.38
C ASN A 207 -17.95 16.15 -3.45
N LYS A 208 -17.90 17.44 -3.11
CA LYS A 208 -18.18 18.54 -4.05
C LYS A 208 -17.20 18.54 -5.24
N GLU A 209 -15.90 18.39 -4.97
CA GLU A 209 -14.90 18.29 -6.04
C GLU A 209 -15.10 17.03 -6.88
N ILE A 210 -15.41 15.90 -6.25
CA ILE A 210 -15.65 14.64 -6.95
C ILE A 210 -16.85 14.77 -7.89
N ILE A 211 -17.99 15.24 -7.37
CA ILE A 211 -19.23 15.45 -8.12
C ILE A 211 -19.00 16.44 -9.27
N SER A 212 -18.35 17.57 -8.99
CA SER A 212 -18.07 18.61 -9.99
C SER A 212 -17.16 18.10 -11.12
N ARG A 213 -16.10 17.34 -10.81
CA ARG A 213 -15.26 16.73 -11.84
C ARG A 213 -16.04 15.69 -12.65
N PHE A 214 -16.87 14.88 -12.00
CA PHE A 214 -17.66 13.85 -12.68
C PHE A 214 -18.69 14.46 -13.65
N SER A 215 -19.42 15.49 -13.22
CA SER A 215 -20.43 16.16 -14.04
C SER A 215 -19.83 16.83 -15.27
N ASN A 216 -18.54 17.18 -15.23
CA ASN A 216 -17.81 17.76 -16.35
C ASN A 216 -17.05 16.70 -17.19
N SER A 217 -17.22 15.41 -16.89
CA SER A 217 -16.51 14.32 -17.56
C SER A 217 -17.33 13.67 -18.68
N VAL A 218 -16.67 12.79 -19.44
CA VAL A 218 -17.32 11.95 -20.46
C VAL A 218 -18.37 10.98 -19.90
N PHE A 219 -18.37 10.75 -18.58
CA PHE A 219 -19.32 9.85 -17.91
C PHE A 219 -20.61 10.54 -17.48
N ASN A 220 -20.73 11.86 -17.69
CA ASN A 220 -21.91 12.60 -17.31
C ASN A 220 -23.14 12.18 -18.14
N ASN A 221 -24.19 11.72 -17.47
CA ASN A 221 -25.54 11.57 -17.99
C ASN A 221 -26.53 11.60 -16.81
N ASP A 222 -27.80 11.82 -17.10
CA ASP A 222 -28.85 11.99 -16.08
C ASP A 222 -28.90 10.81 -15.10
N LYS A 223 -28.88 9.57 -15.62
CA LYS A 223 -28.88 8.33 -14.82
C LYS A 223 -27.70 8.28 -13.84
N ASN A 224 -26.50 8.64 -14.29
CA ASN A 224 -25.29 8.62 -13.48
C ASN A 224 -25.32 9.73 -12.43
N MET A 225 -25.80 10.92 -12.79
CA MET A 225 -25.91 12.05 -11.87
C MET A 225 -26.92 11.77 -10.74
N ASP A 226 -28.04 11.11 -11.03
CA ASP A 226 -29.02 10.70 -10.00
C ASP A 226 -28.40 9.71 -9.00
N LYS A 227 -27.64 8.72 -9.51
CA LYS A 227 -26.91 7.76 -8.67
C LYS A 227 -25.82 8.42 -7.84
N ILE A 228 -25.05 9.34 -8.43
CA ILE A 228 -24.01 10.07 -7.70
C ILE A 228 -24.61 10.92 -6.60
N ASN A 229 -25.69 11.67 -6.91
CA ASN A 229 -26.34 12.52 -5.94
C ASN A 229 -26.96 11.71 -4.80
N SER A 230 -27.51 10.52 -5.06
CA SER A 230 -28.06 9.66 -4.01
C SER A 230 -26.98 9.01 -3.12
N ILE A 231 -25.78 8.73 -3.66
CA ILE A 231 -24.71 8.03 -2.92
C ILE A 231 -23.75 9.02 -2.23
N LEU A 232 -23.34 10.10 -2.91
CA LEU A 232 -22.34 11.05 -2.41
C LEU A 232 -22.94 12.27 -1.66
N ASN A 233 -24.25 12.56 -1.78
CA ASN A 233 -24.90 13.58 -0.94
C ASN A 233 -25.48 13.02 0.37
N ILE A 234 -25.26 11.74 0.68
CA ILE A 234 -25.44 11.28 2.06
C ILE A 234 -24.44 12.09 2.90
N PRO A 235 -24.86 12.79 3.98
CA PRO A 235 -23.96 13.58 4.81
C PRO A 235 -23.02 12.66 5.59
N TYR A 236 -22.04 12.09 4.89
CA TYR A 236 -20.74 11.82 5.49
C TYR A 236 -20.19 13.18 5.85
N ILE A 237 -19.93 13.40 7.14
CA ILE A 237 -19.46 14.65 7.73
C ILE A 237 -18.42 15.27 6.78
N ASP A 238 -18.84 16.31 6.07
CA ASP A 238 -18.01 17.16 5.22
C ASP A 238 -17.06 17.81 6.22
N TYR A 239 -15.93 17.16 6.52
CA TYR A 239 -14.88 17.77 7.30
C TYR A 239 -14.43 18.95 6.44
N ASN A 240 -14.89 20.15 6.81
CA ASN A 240 -14.37 21.41 6.28
C ASN A 240 -12.87 21.44 6.58
N TYR A 241 -12.09 20.83 5.68
CA TYR A 241 -10.65 20.79 5.74
C TYR A 241 -10.18 22.17 5.27
N GLU A 242 -9.82 23.03 6.22
CA GLU A 242 -9.25 24.34 5.92
C GLU A 242 -7.98 24.17 5.04
N ASP A 243 -7.73 25.14 4.15
CA ASP A 243 -6.60 25.11 3.19
C ASP A 243 -5.24 24.83 3.85
N TYR A 244 -5.05 25.29 5.09
CA TYR A 244 -3.84 25.02 5.88
C TYR A 244 -3.64 23.52 6.17
N MET A 245 -4.71 22.80 6.48
CA MET A 245 -4.69 21.35 6.74
C MET A 245 -4.34 20.56 5.45
N ILE A 246 -4.79 21.03 4.29
CA ILE A 246 -4.47 20.43 2.98
C ILE A 246 -2.96 20.58 2.69
N GLN A 247 -2.40 21.76 2.90
CA GLN A 247 -0.98 22.01 2.68
C GLN A 247 -0.10 21.14 3.59
N ASP A 248 -0.46 20.98 4.87
CA ASP A 248 0.30 20.14 5.79
C ASP A 248 0.20 18.65 5.42
N LYS A 249 -0.99 18.17 5.01
CA LYS A 249 -1.20 16.81 4.50
C LYS A 249 -0.37 16.53 3.24
N ASN A 250 -0.24 17.49 2.33
CA ASN A 250 0.63 17.36 1.15
C ASN A 250 2.11 17.28 1.52
N LYS A 251 2.55 18.09 2.49
CA LYS A 251 3.91 18.06 3.03
C LYS A 251 4.21 16.73 3.72
N GLU A 252 3.25 16.20 4.47
CA GLU A 252 3.31 14.89 5.10
C GLU A 252 3.40 13.76 4.07
N ASN A 253 2.49 13.74 3.09
CA ASN A 253 2.49 12.77 1.99
C ASN A 253 3.84 12.75 1.24
N LYS A 254 4.44 13.93 1.01
CA LYS A 254 5.79 14.03 0.43
C LYS A 254 6.88 13.45 1.33
N LYS A 255 6.79 13.60 2.65
CA LYS A 255 7.72 12.97 3.61
C LYS A 255 7.55 11.45 3.62
N ILE A 256 6.32 10.95 3.62
CA ILE A 256 6.01 9.51 3.57
C ILE A 256 6.56 8.89 2.29
N TYR A 257 6.28 9.49 1.12
CA TYR A 257 6.86 9.06 -0.15
C TYR A 257 8.38 8.93 -0.09
N LYS A 258 9.08 9.96 0.39
CA LYS A 258 10.56 9.94 0.49
C LYS A 258 11.04 8.81 1.39
N LYS A 259 10.36 8.54 2.51
CA LYS A 259 10.68 7.43 3.41
C LYS A 259 10.42 6.07 2.78
N ILE A 260 9.26 5.84 2.13
CA ILE A 260 8.99 4.58 1.42
C ILE A 260 10.09 4.35 0.37
N MET A 261 10.37 5.34 -0.48
CA MET A 261 11.44 5.26 -1.49
C MET A 261 12.82 4.99 -0.86
N TYR A 262 13.14 5.62 0.28
CA TYR A 262 14.38 5.36 1.01
C TYR A 262 14.48 3.90 1.45
N TYR A 263 13.44 3.35 2.09
CA TYR A 263 13.46 1.97 2.58
C TYR A 263 13.38 0.93 1.46
N VAL A 264 12.67 1.23 0.36
CA VAL A 264 12.70 0.40 -0.86
C VAL A 264 14.12 0.38 -1.43
N LYS A 265 14.81 1.53 -1.54
CA LYS A 265 16.22 1.58 -1.94
C LYS A 265 17.10 0.80 -0.97
N GLU A 266 16.92 1.00 0.33
CA GLU A 266 17.66 0.30 1.38
C GLU A 266 17.53 -1.23 1.23
N PHE A 267 16.33 -1.76 1.01
CA PHE A 267 16.10 -3.18 0.75
C PHE A 267 16.96 -3.71 -0.40
N PHE A 268 17.11 -2.95 -1.50
CA PHE A 268 18.00 -3.32 -2.60
C PHE A 268 19.49 -3.11 -2.30
N TYR A 269 19.86 -2.19 -1.41
CA TYR A 269 21.27 -1.89 -1.07
C TYR A 269 21.85 -2.79 0.02
N LEU A 270 21.10 -3.08 1.09
CA LEU A 270 21.55 -3.91 2.21
C LEU A 270 21.99 -5.29 1.76
N THR A 271 21.33 -5.82 0.72
CA THR A 271 21.61 -7.12 0.12
C THR A 271 22.84 -7.15 -0.79
N ASN A 272 23.41 -5.99 -1.16
CA ASN A 272 24.55 -5.90 -2.07
C ASN A 272 25.88 -5.64 -1.34
N ARG A 273 25.87 -5.52 0.00
CA ARG A 273 27.11 -5.37 0.78
C ARG A 273 27.78 -6.73 0.93
N ASN A 274 28.81 -6.98 0.13
CA ASN A 274 29.76 -8.07 0.41
C ASN A 274 30.30 -7.90 1.83
N GLU A 275 30.41 -9.00 2.58
CA GLU A 275 31.16 -9.01 3.84
C GLU A 275 32.60 -8.55 3.54
N LYS A 276 32.90 -7.27 3.76
CA LYS A 276 34.28 -6.82 3.77
C LYS A 276 34.94 -7.47 4.98
N THR A 277 35.63 -8.59 4.71
CA THR A 277 36.66 -9.24 5.50
C THR A 277 36.61 -8.94 6.99
N LYS A 278 36.12 -9.90 7.80
CA LYS A 278 36.50 -9.96 9.21
C LYS A 278 38.02 -9.89 9.26
N LYS A 279 38.58 -8.82 9.83
CA LYS A 279 40.02 -8.70 10.06
C LYS A 279 40.45 -9.94 10.84
N ILE A 280 41.14 -10.88 10.19
CA ILE A 280 41.71 -12.04 10.85
C ILE A 280 42.67 -11.46 11.89
N ARG A 281 42.32 -11.60 13.18
CA ARG A 281 43.27 -11.31 14.26
C ARG A 281 44.29 -12.45 14.23
N VAL A 282 45.33 -12.30 13.42
CA VAL A 282 46.49 -13.18 13.51
C VAL A 282 47.09 -12.92 14.87
N SER A 283 47.02 -13.89 15.78
CA SER A 283 47.78 -13.81 17.03
C SER A 283 49.26 -13.97 16.67
N LEU A 284 49.94 -12.86 16.39
CA LEU A 284 51.39 -12.84 16.40
C LEU A 284 51.79 -13.23 17.83
N GLY A 285 52.37 -14.43 17.97
CA GLY A 285 52.76 -15.01 19.25
C GLY A 285 53.60 -14.02 20.06
N LYS A 286 53.51 -14.14 21.38
CA LYS A 286 54.30 -13.34 22.32
C LYS A 286 55.79 -13.59 22.06
N PHE A 287 56.47 -12.69 21.37
CA PHE A 287 57.92 -12.69 21.31
C PHE A 287 58.47 -12.25 22.67
N THR A 288 58.72 -13.21 23.55
CA THR A 288 59.57 -12.98 24.72
C THR A 288 61.02 -12.86 24.25
N ARG A 289 61.51 -11.62 24.25
CA ARG A 289 62.92 -11.30 23.97
C ARG A 289 63.76 -11.85 25.13
N LYS A 290 64.52 -12.94 24.91
CA LYS A 290 65.53 -13.39 25.88
C LYS A 290 66.60 -12.29 25.97
N LYS A 291 66.83 -11.75 27.17
CA LYS A 291 68.00 -10.92 27.48
C LYS A 291 69.23 -11.86 27.51
N LYS A 292 70.26 -11.50 26.77
CA LYS A 292 71.65 -11.89 27.06
C LYS A 292 72.29 -10.73 27.80
#